data_AF-A0A7Y8IV76-F1
#
_entry.id   AF-A0A7Y8IV76-F1
#
_cell.length_a   1.000
_cell.length_b   1.000
_cell.length_c   1.000
_cell.angle_alpha   90.00
_cell.angle_beta   90.00
_cell.angle_gamma   90.00
#
_symmetry.space_group_name_H-M   'P 1'
#
loop_
_entity.id
_entity.type
_entity.pdbx_description
1 polymer ?
#
loop_
_entity_poly.entity_id
_entity_poly.type
_entity_poly.pdbx_seq_one_letter_code
_entity_poly.pdbx_strand_id
1 'polypeptide(L)'
;MKSLVKKEFERGVSLPFVAFPKDGSVIQDSPKLTLILMDAEFEWTGTGPLRQHISEWTKQHGKSPRFYPGSLIWCLKKPGRDLREKVELWLAWKRVFAEVTEGTLGADFDRADRADIQSKVKDAEEAAKDEVWGGYRFAVIYDSREADGLKAIDLGAGHASSGETLCGRIIAALKSQALLNESVGAGYLERNWPPALKQSGAWPLASLRQSFLNGSLTRLIDPDSILRNKIVEFVGKGDLGLASGQKPDGTYDRVWFEEQIPSDEVTFESGVFLVTKAKAKALKAGMKPEPGAVVGPVPEPVVDEFKEREKEKEPSPGIKTRTLRLVGTVPPEIWSRLGTRIIPKLKSGSDLKIGVDFSVTVNAESARSIESDLRQIIEDLGLKGKIKIE
;
A
#
# COMPACT_ATOMS: atom_id res chain seq x y z
N MET A 1 -32.42 -6.05 -3.08
CA MET A 1 -31.31 -6.93 -3.49
C MET A 1 -29.93 -6.37 -3.14
N LYS A 2 -29.47 -5.26 -3.74
CA LYS A 2 -28.12 -4.68 -3.51
C LYS A 2 -27.75 -4.56 -2.03
N SER A 3 -28.66 -4.06 -1.20
CA SER A 3 -28.43 -3.93 0.25
C SER A 3 -28.20 -5.28 0.96
N LEU A 4 -28.87 -6.35 0.54
CA LEU A 4 -28.69 -7.68 1.12
C LEU A 4 -27.30 -8.23 0.74
N VAL A 5 -26.98 -8.20 -0.55
CA VAL A 5 -25.70 -8.69 -1.07
C VAL A 5 -24.54 -7.95 -0.41
N LYS A 6 -24.60 -6.62 -0.40
CA LYS A 6 -23.55 -5.78 0.22
C LYS A 6 -23.34 -6.16 1.68
N LYS A 7 -24.41 -6.29 2.46
CA LYS A 7 -24.35 -6.64 3.89
C LYS A 7 -23.69 -8.02 4.12
N GLU A 8 -24.00 -9.01 3.29
CA GLU A 8 -23.38 -10.34 3.39
C GLU A 8 -21.88 -10.32 3.05
N PHE A 9 -21.45 -9.49 2.09
CA PHE A 9 -20.04 -9.33 1.75
C PHE A 9 -19.25 -8.50 2.77
N GLU A 10 -19.88 -7.50 3.40
CA GLU A 10 -19.26 -6.68 4.46
C GLU A 10 -19.05 -7.45 5.76
N ARG A 11 -19.80 -8.53 5.97
CA ARG A 11 -19.71 -9.37 7.18
C ARG A 11 -18.34 -10.02 7.29
N GLY A 12 -17.50 -9.47 8.17
CA GLY A 12 -16.14 -9.97 8.42
C GLY A 12 -15.19 -9.78 7.24
N VAL A 13 -15.36 -8.69 6.48
CA VAL A 13 -14.44 -8.33 5.40
C VAL A 13 -13.08 -7.94 5.99
N SER A 14 -12.01 -8.54 5.46
CA SER A 14 -10.63 -8.30 5.91
C SER A 14 -9.78 -7.55 4.88
N LEU A 15 -10.34 -7.33 3.68
CA LEU A 15 -9.71 -6.61 2.58
C LEU A 15 -10.44 -5.28 2.34
N PRO A 16 -9.77 -4.27 1.77
CA PRO A 16 -10.46 -3.15 1.12
C PRO A 16 -11.58 -3.66 0.21
N PHE A 17 -12.75 -3.01 0.28
CA PHE A 17 -13.96 -3.48 -0.36
C PHE A 17 -14.64 -2.36 -1.14
N VAL A 18 -14.97 -2.63 -2.40
CA VAL A 18 -15.69 -1.72 -3.30
C VAL A 18 -16.94 -2.43 -3.80
N ALA A 19 -18.12 -1.91 -3.47
CA ALA A 19 -19.39 -2.48 -3.91
C ALA A 19 -19.99 -1.71 -5.08
N PHE A 20 -20.43 -2.45 -6.11
CA PHE A 20 -21.20 -1.98 -7.25
C PHE A 20 -20.56 -0.76 -7.97
N PRO A 21 -19.28 -0.86 -8.38
CA PRO A 21 -18.65 0.22 -9.15
C PRO A 21 -19.42 0.47 -10.45
N LYS A 22 -19.69 1.75 -10.72
CA LYS A 22 -20.35 2.19 -11.97
C LYS A 22 -19.35 2.41 -13.11
N ASP A 23 -18.12 2.72 -12.75
CA ASP A 23 -16.99 2.92 -13.66
C ASP A 23 -15.68 2.45 -13.01
N GLY A 24 -14.67 2.19 -13.84
CA GLY A 24 -13.36 1.75 -13.38
C GLY A 24 -12.57 2.81 -12.59
N SER A 25 -12.90 4.11 -12.70
CA SER A 25 -12.19 5.17 -11.96
C SER A 25 -12.55 5.23 -10.48
N VAL A 26 -13.70 4.67 -10.08
CA VAL A 26 -14.07 4.54 -8.66
C VAL A 26 -13.18 3.54 -7.92
N ILE A 27 -12.64 2.55 -8.64
CA ILE A 27 -11.78 1.51 -8.06
C ILE A 27 -10.38 2.07 -7.92
N GLN A 28 -9.90 2.25 -6.69
CA GLN A 28 -8.57 2.79 -6.42
C GLN A 28 -7.46 1.93 -7.02
N ASP A 29 -6.50 2.56 -7.70
CA ASP A 29 -5.26 1.89 -8.14
C ASP A 29 -4.28 1.85 -6.96
N SER A 30 -4.50 0.89 -6.06
CA SER A 30 -3.70 0.74 -4.84
C SER A 30 -2.95 -0.60 -4.81
N PRO A 31 -1.80 -0.66 -4.09
CA PRO A 31 -1.01 -1.88 -3.99
C PRO A 31 -1.61 -2.93 -3.02
N LYS A 32 -2.80 -2.68 -2.47
CA LYS A 32 -3.47 -3.59 -1.55
C LYS A 32 -4.50 -4.44 -2.27
N LEU A 33 -4.53 -5.73 -1.95
CA LEU A 33 -5.51 -6.65 -2.50
C LEU A 33 -6.92 -6.19 -2.12
N THR A 34 -7.74 -5.90 -3.11
CA THR A 34 -9.05 -5.26 -2.97
C THR A 34 -10.13 -6.16 -3.55
N LEU A 35 -11.23 -6.30 -2.81
CA LEU A 35 -12.40 -7.07 -3.21
C LEU A 35 -13.42 -6.14 -3.89
N ILE A 36 -13.80 -6.46 -5.13
CA ILE A 36 -14.76 -5.68 -5.92
C ILE A 36 -16.00 -6.52 -6.15
N LEU A 37 -17.13 -6.07 -5.60
CA LEU A 37 -18.41 -6.75 -5.74
C LEU A 37 -19.19 -6.15 -6.91
N MET A 38 -19.44 -6.96 -7.95
CA MET A 38 -20.29 -6.58 -9.07
C MET A 38 -21.78 -6.70 -8.72
N ASP A 39 -22.60 -5.91 -9.39
CA ASP A 39 -24.05 -5.97 -9.25
C ASP A 39 -24.59 -7.34 -9.64
N ALA A 40 -25.66 -7.79 -8.97
CA ALA A 40 -26.32 -9.06 -9.26
C ALA A 40 -26.96 -9.09 -10.65
N GLU A 41 -27.17 -7.92 -11.26
CA GLU A 41 -27.63 -7.76 -12.65
C GLU A 41 -26.55 -8.15 -13.67
N PHE A 42 -25.26 -8.11 -13.28
CA PHE A 42 -24.14 -8.51 -14.14
C PHE A 42 -23.78 -9.98 -13.90
N GLU A 43 -24.37 -10.85 -14.70
CA GLU A 43 -24.20 -12.29 -14.59
C GLU A 43 -22.95 -12.79 -15.34
N TRP A 44 -22.12 -13.58 -14.66
CA TRP A 44 -20.89 -14.11 -15.22
C TRP A 44 -21.14 -15.36 -16.06
N THR A 45 -21.01 -15.23 -17.38
CA THR A 45 -21.07 -16.36 -18.33
C THR A 45 -19.69 -16.87 -18.76
N GLY A 46 -18.61 -16.24 -18.28
CA GLY A 46 -17.24 -16.57 -18.65
C GLY A 46 -16.77 -16.02 -19.99
N THR A 47 -17.65 -15.42 -20.79
CA THR A 47 -17.37 -14.81 -22.10
C THR A 47 -18.21 -13.55 -22.32
N GLY A 48 -18.02 -12.86 -23.45
CA GLY A 48 -18.89 -11.75 -23.86
C GLY A 48 -18.56 -10.39 -23.25
N PRO A 49 -19.49 -9.42 -23.36
CA PRO A 49 -19.23 -8.01 -23.05
C PRO A 49 -18.82 -7.76 -21.60
N LEU A 50 -19.42 -8.47 -20.65
CA LEU A 50 -19.08 -8.31 -19.23
C LEU A 50 -17.61 -8.68 -18.96
N ARG A 51 -17.12 -9.78 -19.56
CA ARG A 51 -15.72 -10.19 -19.41
C ARG A 51 -14.75 -9.17 -20.01
N GLN A 52 -15.09 -8.62 -21.18
CA GLN A 52 -14.31 -7.54 -21.80
C GLN A 52 -14.26 -6.30 -20.91
N HIS A 53 -15.40 -5.93 -20.33
CA HIS A 53 -15.52 -4.79 -19.43
C HIS A 53 -14.70 -4.96 -18.15
N ILE A 54 -14.75 -6.15 -17.52
CA ILE A 54 -13.92 -6.47 -16.36
C ILE A 54 -12.43 -6.45 -16.74
N SER A 55 -12.06 -6.91 -17.94
CA SER A 55 -10.67 -6.89 -18.41
C SER A 55 -10.18 -5.45 -18.59
N GLU A 56 -11.00 -4.60 -19.19
CA GLU A 56 -10.72 -3.18 -19.36
C GLU A 56 -10.56 -2.50 -18.01
N TRP A 57 -11.51 -2.65 -17.08
CA TRP A 57 -11.43 -2.04 -15.75
C TRP A 57 -10.30 -2.59 -14.89
N THR A 58 -9.85 -3.82 -15.16
CA THR A 58 -8.66 -4.39 -14.52
C THR A 58 -7.38 -3.76 -15.04
N LYS A 59 -7.33 -3.36 -16.31
CA LYS A 59 -6.13 -2.77 -16.95
C LYS A 59 -6.12 -1.24 -16.91
N GLN A 60 -7.28 -0.60 -16.76
CA GLN A 60 -7.46 0.85 -16.83
C GLN A 60 -8.10 1.42 -15.56
N HIS A 61 -7.59 2.56 -15.12
CA HIS A 61 -8.16 3.42 -14.10
C HIS A 61 -8.56 4.75 -14.75
N GLY A 62 -9.86 4.92 -15.01
CA GLY A 62 -10.34 6.00 -15.86
C GLY A 62 -9.78 5.87 -17.28
N LYS A 63 -8.92 6.80 -17.70
CA LYS A 63 -8.28 6.82 -19.02
C LYS A 63 -6.80 6.42 -18.98
N SER A 64 -6.28 6.06 -17.82
CA SER A 64 -4.86 5.74 -17.62
C SER A 64 -4.69 4.25 -17.29
N PRO A 65 -3.61 3.60 -17.77
CA PRO A 65 -3.31 2.23 -17.39
C PRO A 65 -3.13 2.10 -15.87
N ARG A 66 -3.62 1.00 -15.29
CA ARG A 66 -3.37 0.67 -13.88
C ARG A 66 -1.94 0.23 -13.67
N PHE A 67 -1.36 0.68 -12.57
CA PHE A 67 -0.09 0.15 -12.08
C PHE A 67 -0.27 -1.19 -11.37
N TYR A 68 -1.42 -1.43 -10.72
CA TYR A 68 -1.60 -2.60 -9.85
C TYR A 68 -2.78 -3.50 -10.27
N PRO A 69 -2.84 -3.99 -11.53
CA PRO A 69 -3.96 -4.83 -11.98
C PRO A 69 -4.09 -6.16 -11.20
N GLY A 70 -2.98 -6.65 -10.63
CA GLY A 70 -2.95 -7.89 -9.85
C GLY A 70 -3.59 -7.77 -8.46
N SER A 71 -3.87 -6.55 -7.98
CA SER A 71 -4.46 -6.30 -6.67
C SER A 71 -6.00 -6.38 -6.65
N LEU A 72 -6.65 -6.65 -7.80
CA LEU A 72 -8.10 -6.67 -7.91
C LEU A 72 -8.66 -8.10 -7.90
N ILE A 73 -9.70 -8.32 -7.09
CA ILE A 73 -10.51 -9.55 -7.10
C ILE A 73 -11.97 -9.18 -7.36
N TRP A 74 -12.51 -9.61 -8.50
CA TRP A 74 -13.89 -9.34 -8.90
C TRP A 74 -14.81 -10.47 -8.45
N CYS A 75 -15.88 -10.14 -7.74
CA CYS A 75 -16.91 -11.08 -7.29
C CYS A 75 -18.14 -10.94 -8.16
N LEU A 76 -18.52 -12.01 -8.85
CA LEU A 76 -19.65 -12.01 -9.79
C LEU A 76 -20.65 -13.12 -9.50
N LYS A 77 -21.91 -12.84 -9.82
CA LYS A 77 -23.02 -13.79 -9.69
C LYS A 77 -23.03 -14.78 -10.86
N LYS A 78 -23.40 -16.03 -10.59
CA LYS A 78 -23.78 -17.01 -11.62
C LYS A 78 -25.03 -16.55 -12.39
N PRO A 79 -25.22 -16.97 -13.64
CA PRO A 79 -26.47 -16.74 -14.35
C PRO A 79 -27.65 -17.39 -13.63
N GLY A 80 -28.81 -16.72 -13.63
CA GLY A 80 -30.06 -17.27 -13.12
C GLY A 80 -30.86 -16.33 -12.24
N ARG A 81 -32.14 -16.67 -12.07
CA ARG A 81 -33.13 -15.82 -11.37
C ARG A 81 -33.31 -16.14 -9.89
N ASP A 82 -32.69 -17.21 -9.40
CA ASP A 82 -32.84 -17.70 -8.02
C ASP A 82 -32.73 -16.58 -6.97
N LEU A 83 -31.64 -15.79 -6.98
CA LEU A 83 -31.45 -14.69 -6.03
C LEU A 83 -32.57 -13.65 -6.11
N ARG A 84 -33.03 -13.36 -7.34
CA ARG A 84 -34.13 -12.42 -7.56
C ARG A 84 -35.42 -12.95 -6.98
N GLU A 85 -35.77 -14.19 -7.28
CA GLU A 85 -36.98 -14.84 -6.80
C GLU A 85 -37.00 -14.93 -5.27
N LYS A 86 -35.88 -15.31 -4.64
CA LYS A 86 -35.77 -15.35 -3.17
C LYS A 86 -35.92 -13.97 -2.53
N VAL A 87 -35.30 -12.94 -3.12
CA VAL A 87 -35.43 -11.56 -2.64
C VAL A 87 -36.84 -11.01 -2.84
N GLU A 88 -37.48 -11.30 -3.98
CA GLU A 88 -38.87 -10.90 -4.26
C GLU A 88 -39.84 -11.55 -3.26
N LEU A 89 -39.68 -12.85 -2.99
CA LEU A 89 -40.46 -13.56 -1.97
C LEU A 89 -40.25 -12.96 -0.58
N TRP A 90 -39.00 -12.66 -0.20
CA TRP A 90 -38.71 -12.01 1.08
C TRP A 90 -39.38 -10.64 1.19
N LEU A 91 -39.29 -9.81 0.15
CA LEU A 91 -39.93 -8.49 0.12
C LEU A 91 -41.46 -8.59 0.19
N ALA A 92 -42.06 -9.60 -0.46
CA ALA A 92 -43.49 -9.87 -0.37
C ALA A 92 -43.90 -10.20 1.07
N TRP A 93 -43.18 -11.11 1.75
CA TRP A 93 -43.45 -11.42 3.16
C TRP A 93 -43.24 -10.22 4.08
N LYS A 94 -42.21 -9.39 3.85
CA LYS A 94 -42.01 -8.16 4.64
C LYS A 94 -43.18 -7.19 4.49
N ARG A 95 -43.75 -7.09 3.28
CA ARG A 95 -44.93 -6.27 3.02
C ARG A 95 -46.14 -6.78 3.78
N VAL A 96 -46.43 -8.09 3.70
CA VAL A 96 -47.51 -8.72 4.46
C VAL A 96 -47.36 -8.49 5.96
N PHE A 97 -46.14 -8.68 6.50
CA PHE A 97 -45.85 -8.43 7.91
C PHE A 97 -46.10 -6.97 8.31
N ALA A 98 -45.68 -6.01 7.48
CA ALA A 98 -45.93 -4.59 7.74
C ALA A 98 -47.43 -4.28 7.75
N GLU A 99 -48.18 -4.72 6.72
CA GLU A 99 -49.61 -4.46 6.62
C GLU A 99 -50.42 -5.10 7.76
N VAL A 100 -50.03 -6.29 8.22
CA VAL A 100 -50.63 -6.95 9.40
C VAL A 100 -50.29 -6.21 10.70
N THR A 101 -49.06 -5.71 10.83
CA THR A 101 -48.64 -4.95 12.02
C THR A 101 -49.32 -3.59 12.10
N GLU A 102 -49.52 -2.94 10.95
CA GLU A 102 -50.20 -1.65 10.81
C GLU A 102 -51.73 -1.76 10.84
N GLY A 103 -52.28 -2.98 10.79
CA GLY A 103 -53.72 -3.25 10.83
C GLY A 103 -54.45 -2.89 9.54
N THR A 104 -53.74 -2.76 8.42
CA THR A 104 -54.30 -2.39 7.11
C THR A 104 -54.88 -3.59 6.34
N LEU A 105 -54.54 -4.81 6.75
CA LEU A 105 -54.95 -6.07 6.11
C LEU A 105 -56.22 -6.71 6.74
N GLY A 106 -56.93 -5.96 7.59
CA GLY A 106 -58.11 -6.43 8.34
C GLY A 106 -57.78 -6.84 9.78
N ALA A 107 -58.80 -6.93 10.64
CA ALA A 107 -58.65 -7.15 12.07
C ALA A 107 -58.51 -8.64 12.49
N ASP A 108 -58.46 -9.56 11.52
CA ASP A 108 -58.65 -11.00 11.74
C ASP A 108 -57.34 -11.79 11.95
N PHE A 109 -56.25 -11.14 12.36
CA PHE A 109 -54.96 -11.82 12.60
C PHE A 109 -54.73 -12.07 14.09
N ASP A 110 -54.81 -13.33 14.48
CA ASP A 110 -54.53 -13.76 15.85
C ASP A 110 -53.02 -13.77 16.16
N ARG A 111 -52.66 -14.15 17.39
CA ARG A 111 -51.25 -14.20 17.80
C ARG A 111 -50.46 -15.31 17.07
N ALA A 112 -51.11 -16.41 16.73
CA ALA A 112 -50.47 -17.52 16.01
C ALA A 112 -50.21 -17.14 14.55
N ASP A 113 -51.15 -16.47 13.89
CA ASP A 113 -50.99 -15.97 12.51
C ASP A 113 -49.82 -14.98 12.42
N ARG A 114 -49.74 -14.05 13.37
CA ARG A 114 -48.62 -13.09 13.46
C ARG A 114 -47.27 -13.79 13.63
N ALA A 115 -47.24 -14.85 14.44
CA ALA A 115 -46.03 -15.63 14.66
C ALA A 115 -45.63 -16.43 13.40
N ASP A 116 -46.58 -17.01 12.67
CA ASP A 116 -46.31 -17.69 11.40
C ASP A 116 -45.75 -16.72 10.36
N ILE A 117 -46.39 -15.56 10.16
CA ILE A 117 -45.91 -14.52 9.23
C ILE A 117 -44.49 -14.09 9.59
N GLN A 118 -44.20 -13.88 10.88
CA GLN A 118 -42.85 -13.55 11.34
C GLN A 118 -41.85 -14.67 10.99
N SER A 119 -42.24 -15.94 11.15
CA SER A 119 -41.42 -17.08 10.72
C SER A 119 -41.19 -17.06 9.22
N LYS A 120 -42.22 -16.84 8.39
CA LYS A 120 -42.09 -16.77 6.92
C LYS A 120 -41.15 -15.66 6.48
N VAL A 121 -41.21 -14.49 7.11
CA VAL A 121 -40.27 -13.39 6.83
C VAL A 121 -38.83 -13.83 7.11
N LYS A 122 -38.60 -14.48 8.25
CA LYS A 122 -37.27 -14.94 8.66
C LYS A 122 -36.75 -16.04 7.72
N ASP A 123 -37.58 -17.04 7.40
CA ASP A 123 -37.21 -18.14 6.52
C ASP A 123 -36.89 -17.63 5.10
N ALA A 124 -37.68 -16.68 4.59
CA ALA A 124 -37.42 -16.05 3.30
C ALA A 124 -36.15 -15.18 3.32
N GLU A 125 -35.86 -14.51 4.45
CA GLU A 125 -34.61 -13.77 4.63
C GLU A 125 -33.40 -14.71 4.57
N GLU A 126 -33.41 -15.79 5.34
CA GLU A 126 -32.32 -16.77 5.37
C GLU A 126 -32.14 -17.45 4.01
N ALA A 127 -33.23 -17.81 3.33
CA ALA A 127 -33.15 -18.35 1.97
C ALA A 127 -32.55 -17.35 0.96
N ALA A 128 -32.86 -16.05 1.11
CA ALA A 128 -32.27 -15.02 0.28
C ALA A 128 -30.77 -14.81 0.60
N LYS A 129 -30.37 -14.88 1.88
CA LYS A 129 -28.96 -14.85 2.29
C LYS A 129 -28.22 -16.04 1.71
N ASP A 130 -28.72 -17.26 1.88
CA ASP A 130 -28.12 -18.47 1.34
C ASP A 130 -27.92 -18.38 -0.18
N GLU A 131 -28.87 -17.81 -0.91
CA GLU A 131 -28.73 -17.62 -2.34
C GLU A 131 -27.72 -16.52 -2.72
N VAL A 132 -27.42 -15.54 -1.85
CA VAL A 132 -26.24 -14.68 -2.07
C VAL A 132 -24.97 -15.52 -2.08
N TRP A 133 -24.84 -16.46 -1.14
CA TRP A 133 -23.67 -17.33 -0.99
C TRP A 133 -23.54 -18.36 -2.10
N GLY A 134 -24.65 -18.95 -2.53
CA GLY A 134 -24.71 -19.86 -3.68
C GLY A 134 -24.60 -19.15 -5.03
N GLY A 135 -25.13 -17.93 -5.11
CA GLY A 135 -25.22 -17.12 -6.32
C GLY A 135 -23.91 -16.44 -6.68
N TYR A 136 -23.22 -15.81 -5.73
CA TYR A 136 -21.90 -15.18 -5.95
C TYR A 136 -20.78 -16.22 -5.98
N ARG A 137 -20.74 -16.94 -7.10
CA ARG A 137 -19.94 -18.13 -7.30
C ARG A 137 -18.57 -17.87 -7.93
N PHE A 138 -18.39 -16.73 -8.60
CA PHE A 138 -17.17 -16.49 -9.38
C PHE A 138 -16.30 -15.41 -8.76
N ALA A 139 -15.03 -15.73 -8.54
CA ALA A 139 -13.97 -14.78 -8.29
C ALA A 139 -13.10 -14.65 -9.56
N VAL A 140 -12.88 -13.45 -10.07
CA VAL A 140 -12.08 -13.21 -11.27
C VAL A 140 -10.89 -12.32 -10.92
N ILE A 141 -9.70 -12.70 -11.39
CA ILE A 141 -8.44 -12.01 -11.08
C ILE A 141 -7.62 -11.81 -12.35
N TYR A 142 -6.66 -10.87 -12.31
CA TYR A 142 -5.75 -10.62 -13.44
C TYR A 142 -4.69 -11.72 -13.65
N ASP A 143 -4.68 -12.47 -14.74
CA ASP A 143 -3.56 -13.39 -15.03
C ASP A 143 -2.98 -13.08 -16.40
N SER A 144 -1.74 -12.58 -16.42
CA SER A 144 -1.03 -12.24 -17.66
C SER A 144 -0.82 -13.41 -18.62
N ARG A 145 -1.01 -14.66 -18.16
CA ARG A 145 -0.92 -15.86 -18.98
C ARG A 145 -2.21 -16.16 -19.75
N GLU A 146 -3.32 -15.56 -19.34
CA GLU A 146 -4.61 -15.69 -20.01
C GLU A 146 -4.70 -14.70 -21.18
N ALA A 147 -5.36 -15.09 -22.28
CA ALA A 147 -5.39 -14.31 -23.51
C ALA A 147 -5.97 -12.88 -23.33
N ASP A 148 -6.98 -12.75 -22.49
CA ASP A 148 -7.59 -11.46 -22.15
C ASP A 148 -7.12 -10.91 -20.80
N GLY A 149 -6.15 -11.57 -20.16
CA GLY A 149 -5.62 -11.18 -18.86
C GLY A 149 -6.51 -11.54 -17.67
N LEU A 150 -7.57 -12.35 -17.84
CA LEU A 150 -8.48 -12.69 -16.75
C LEU A 150 -8.52 -14.20 -16.47
N LYS A 151 -8.34 -14.56 -15.21
CA LYS A 151 -8.55 -15.92 -14.70
C LYS A 151 -9.80 -15.95 -13.84
N ALA A 152 -10.75 -16.81 -14.20
CA ALA A 152 -11.95 -17.05 -13.43
C ALA A 152 -11.75 -18.25 -12.50
N ILE A 153 -12.19 -18.09 -11.26
CA ILE A 153 -12.19 -19.10 -10.21
C ILE A 153 -13.64 -19.37 -9.85
N ASP A 154 -14.05 -20.61 -10.01
CA ASP A 154 -15.34 -21.11 -9.54
C ASP A 154 -15.22 -21.51 -8.07
N LEU A 155 -15.97 -20.85 -7.20
CA LEU A 155 -15.99 -21.08 -5.76
C LEU A 155 -16.89 -22.27 -5.37
N GLY A 156 -17.65 -22.81 -6.32
CA GLY A 156 -18.66 -23.85 -6.10
C GLY A 156 -19.96 -23.33 -5.49
N ALA A 157 -20.84 -24.24 -5.06
CA ALA A 157 -22.02 -23.89 -4.28
C ALA A 157 -21.60 -23.55 -2.85
N GLY A 158 -22.01 -22.39 -2.36
CA GLY A 158 -21.80 -21.99 -0.96
C GLY A 158 -23.14 -21.81 -0.24
N HIS A 159 -23.04 -21.73 1.07
CA HIS A 159 -24.15 -21.56 2.01
C HIS A 159 -23.76 -20.55 3.08
N ALA A 160 -24.73 -19.84 3.65
CA ALA A 160 -24.46 -18.96 4.78
C ALA A 160 -24.22 -19.81 6.03
N SER A 161 -23.05 -19.68 6.63
CA SER A 161 -22.75 -20.28 7.94
C SER A 161 -22.24 -19.20 8.90
N SER A 162 -22.42 -19.39 10.20
CA SER A 162 -22.07 -18.39 11.22
C SER A 162 -20.56 -18.19 11.39
N GLY A 163 -19.75 -19.19 11.03
CA GLY A 163 -18.29 -19.17 11.16
C GLY A 163 -17.52 -18.73 9.91
N GLU A 164 -18.17 -18.63 8.76
CA GLU A 164 -17.53 -18.27 7.49
C GLU A 164 -17.91 -16.86 7.04
N THR A 165 -17.04 -16.28 6.20
CA THR A 165 -17.28 -15.02 5.49
C THR A 165 -17.06 -15.22 3.99
N LEU A 166 -17.78 -14.47 3.15
CA LEU A 166 -17.60 -14.55 1.69
C LEU A 166 -16.18 -14.14 1.28
N CYS A 167 -15.62 -13.11 1.93
CA CYS A 167 -14.23 -12.72 1.76
C CYS A 167 -13.27 -13.86 2.14
N GLY A 168 -13.51 -14.52 3.28
CA GLY A 168 -12.72 -15.66 3.74
C GLY A 168 -12.76 -16.85 2.77
N ARG A 169 -13.94 -17.17 2.25
CA ARG A 169 -14.14 -18.21 1.23
C ARG A 169 -13.35 -17.94 -0.05
N ILE A 170 -13.38 -16.69 -0.53
CA ILE A 170 -12.61 -16.28 -1.71
C ILE A 170 -11.11 -16.40 -1.46
N ILE A 171 -10.63 -15.90 -0.31
CA ILE A 171 -9.22 -16.02 0.08
C ILE A 171 -8.81 -17.50 0.18
N ALA A 172 -9.64 -18.36 0.78
CA ALA A 172 -9.37 -19.78 0.90
C ALA A 172 -9.28 -20.47 -0.48
N ALA A 173 -10.17 -20.14 -1.41
CA ALA A 173 -10.14 -20.66 -2.78
C ALA A 173 -8.90 -20.19 -3.56
N LEU A 174 -8.51 -18.92 -3.42
CA LEU A 174 -7.29 -18.41 -4.05
C LEU A 174 -6.03 -19.06 -3.47
N LYS A 175 -5.99 -19.32 -2.15
CA LYS A 175 -4.89 -20.03 -1.50
C LYS A 175 -4.80 -21.50 -1.94
N SER A 176 -5.92 -22.22 -1.99
CA SER A 176 -5.93 -23.64 -2.39
C SER A 176 -5.47 -23.85 -3.83
N GLN A 177 -5.67 -22.86 -4.70
CA GLN A 177 -5.17 -22.87 -6.08
C GLN A 177 -3.76 -22.25 -6.24
N ALA A 178 -3.08 -21.92 -5.13
CA ALA A 178 -1.76 -21.26 -5.12
C ALA A 178 -1.72 -19.91 -5.88
N LEU A 179 -2.86 -19.20 -5.94
CA LEU A 179 -3.00 -17.89 -6.57
C LEU A 179 -2.80 -16.72 -5.60
N LEU A 180 -2.83 -17.00 -4.29
CA LEU A 180 -2.62 -16.06 -3.20
C LEU A 180 -1.82 -16.74 -2.08
N ASN A 181 -0.78 -16.07 -1.60
CA ASN A 181 0.01 -16.52 -0.45
C ASN A 181 -0.06 -15.48 0.67
N GLU A 182 0.09 -15.94 1.92
CA GLU A 182 0.21 -15.06 3.09
C GLU A 182 1.61 -14.48 3.23
N SER A 183 2.61 -15.15 2.66
CA SER A 183 4.02 -14.78 2.74
C SER A 183 4.79 -15.34 1.56
N VAL A 184 6.01 -14.84 1.37
CA VAL A 184 7.01 -15.36 0.44
C VAL A 184 8.24 -15.83 1.20
N GLY A 185 9.01 -16.75 0.59
CA GLY A 185 10.29 -17.20 1.10
C GLY A 185 11.43 -16.85 0.15
N ALA A 186 12.66 -16.74 0.66
CA ALA A 186 13.84 -16.40 -0.12
C ALA A 186 14.02 -17.33 -1.35
N GLY A 187 13.89 -18.64 -1.15
CA GLY A 187 13.99 -19.60 -2.26
C GLY A 187 12.92 -19.44 -3.35
N TYR A 188 11.73 -18.90 -3.03
CA TYR A 188 10.75 -18.55 -4.06
C TYR A 188 11.23 -17.38 -4.91
N LEU A 189 11.80 -16.34 -4.28
CA LEU A 189 12.37 -15.19 -4.98
C LEU A 189 13.56 -15.60 -5.85
N GLU A 190 14.44 -16.46 -5.35
CA GLU A 190 15.59 -16.98 -6.12
C GLU A 190 15.17 -17.78 -7.36
N ARG A 191 14.16 -18.64 -7.25
CA ARG A 191 13.64 -19.40 -8.40
C ARG A 191 12.99 -18.52 -9.45
N ASN A 192 12.35 -17.44 -9.02
CA ASN A 192 11.66 -16.48 -9.89
C ASN A 192 12.50 -15.23 -10.20
N TRP A 193 13.83 -15.30 -10.00
CA TRP A 193 14.71 -14.18 -10.28
C TRP A 193 14.66 -13.83 -11.77
N PRO A 194 14.44 -12.55 -12.15
CA PRO A 194 14.31 -12.17 -13.55
C PRO A 194 15.55 -12.56 -14.37
N PRO A 195 15.41 -13.22 -15.53
CA PRO A 195 16.55 -13.67 -16.34
C PRO A 195 17.56 -12.56 -16.65
N ALA A 196 17.07 -11.35 -16.97
CA ALA A 196 17.91 -10.18 -17.24
C ALA A 196 18.76 -9.73 -16.05
N LEU A 197 18.35 -10.06 -14.83
CA LEU A 197 19.02 -9.65 -13.59
C LEU A 197 19.88 -10.76 -12.98
N LYS A 198 19.80 -12.00 -13.48
CA LYS A 198 20.56 -13.15 -12.94
C LYS A 198 22.07 -12.92 -12.97
N GLN A 199 22.59 -12.36 -14.07
CA GLN A 199 24.01 -12.05 -14.20
C GLN A 199 24.45 -11.00 -13.18
N SER A 200 23.65 -9.95 -13.02
CA SER A 200 23.93 -8.89 -12.06
C SER A 200 23.78 -9.34 -10.60
N GLY A 201 23.01 -10.40 -10.34
CA GLY A 201 22.68 -10.86 -8.99
C GLY A 201 21.95 -9.82 -8.11
N ALA A 202 21.39 -8.76 -8.71
CA ALA A 202 20.73 -7.67 -8.01
C ALA A 202 19.34 -7.40 -8.60
N TRP A 203 18.33 -7.39 -7.76
CA TRP A 203 16.94 -7.10 -8.13
C TRP A 203 16.49 -5.81 -7.45
N PRO A 204 16.23 -4.73 -8.21
CA PRO A 204 15.66 -3.51 -7.65
C PRO A 204 14.37 -3.80 -6.87
N LEU A 205 14.26 -3.31 -5.63
CA LEU A 205 13.09 -3.55 -4.79
C LEU A 205 11.82 -2.96 -5.38
N ALA A 206 11.91 -1.83 -6.09
CA ALA A 206 10.80 -1.26 -6.85
C ALA A 206 10.25 -2.25 -7.89
N SER A 207 11.13 -2.92 -8.64
CA SER A 207 10.76 -3.91 -9.65
C SER A 207 10.24 -5.20 -9.01
N LEU A 208 10.87 -5.66 -7.93
CA LEU A 208 10.41 -6.83 -7.17
C LEU A 208 8.97 -6.63 -6.69
N ARG A 209 8.71 -5.50 -6.02
CA ARG A 209 7.38 -5.09 -5.59
C ARG A 209 6.40 -5.09 -6.76
N GLN A 210 6.79 -4.49 -7.89
CA GLN A 210 5.94 -4.43 -9.08
C GLN A 210 5.60 -5.82 -9.62
N SER A 211 6.50 -6.80 -9.54
CA SER A 211 6.24 -8.18 -9.97
C SER A 211 5.14 -8.88 -9.14
N PHE A 212 4.96 -8.51 -7.88
CA PHE A 212 3.82 -8.98 -7.07
C PHE A 212 2.51 -8.27 -7.46
N LEU A 213 2.60 -6.98 -7.76
CA LEU A 213 1.42 -6.12 -8.01
C LEU A 213 0.86 -6.23 -9.44
N ASN A 214 1.68 -6.63 -10.41
CA ASN A 214 1.26 -6.85 -11.78
C ASN A 214 0.91 -8.31 -12.10
N GLY A 215 0.97 -9.21 -11.11
CA GLY A 215 0.63 -10.63 -11.29
C GLY A 215 1.72 -11.49 -11.94
N SER A 216 2.96 -11.01 -12.06
CA SER A 216 4.09 -11.83 -12.52
C SER A 216 4.48 -12.90 -11.49
N LEU A 217 4.42 -12.54 -10.21
CA LEU A 217 4.61 -13.43 -9.06
C LEU A 217 3.26 -13.76 -8.41
N THR A 218 3.30 -14.69 -7.44
CA THR A 218 2.15 -15.00 -6.59
C THR A 218 1.60 -13.74 -5.93
N ARG A 219 0.29 -13.67 -5.70
CA ARG A 219 -0.28 -12.51 -5.01
C ARG A 219 0.00 -12.58 -3.53
N LEU A 220 0.02 -11.40 -2.91
CA LEU A 220 0.07 -11.21 -1.47
C LEU A 220 -1.09 -10.31 -1.05
N ILE A 221 -1.58 -10.48 0.18
CA ILE A 221 -2.65 -9.67 0.76
C ILE A 221 -2.21 -8.19 0.87
N ASP A 222 -1.03 -8.00 1.46
CA ASP A 222 -0.36 -6.69 1.56
C ASP A 222 1.12 -6.86 1.18
N PRO A 223 1.45 -6.73 -0.13
CA PRO A 223 2.81 -6.90 -0.63
C PRO A 223 3.82 -6.00 0.09
N ASP A 224 3.46 -4.76 0.39
CA ASP A 224 4.40 -3.78 0.96
C ASP A 224 4.78 -4.17 2.38
N SER A 225 3.79 -4.46 3.23
CA SER A 225 4.02 -4.88 4.62
C SER A 225 4.74 -6.23 4.69
N ILE A 226 4.35 -7.19 3.86
CA ILE A 226 4.94 -8.53 3.85
C ILE A 226 6.40 -8.47 3.38
N LEU A 227 6.69 -7.77 2.28
CA LEU A 227 8.05 -7.68 1.74
C LEU A 227 8.99 -6.94 2.70
N ARG A 228 8.55 -5.84 3.34
CA ARG A 228 9.37 -5.12 4.34
C ARG A 228 9.81 -6.05 5.48
N ASN A 229 8.89 -6.82 6.03
CA ASN A 229 9.19 -7.74 7.13
C ASN A 229 10.06 -8.93 6.67
N LYS A 230 9.75 -9.51 5.50
CA LYS A 230 10.44 -10.71 5.01
C LYS A 230 11.84 -10.42 4.52
N ILE A 231 12.09 -9.27 3.89
CA ILE A 231 13.43 -8.88 3.45
C ILE A 231 14.37 -8.72 4.65
N VAL A 232 13.91 -8.10 5.74
CA VAL A 232 14.68 -8.02 7.00
C VAL A 232 15.05 -9.42 7.51
N GLU A 233 14.10 -10.35 7.51
CA GLU A 233 14.32 -11.74 7.91
C GLU A 233 15.36 -12.45 7.02
N PHE A 234 15.26 -12.29 5.69
CA PHE A 234 16.19 -12.92 4.75
C PHE A 234 17.61 -12.38 4.87
N VAL A 235 17.75 -11.07 5.11
CA VAL A 235 19.05 -10.41 5.34
C VAL A 235 19.67 -10.87 6.64
N GLY A 236 18.89 -10.91 7.73
CA GLY A 236 19.36 -11.37 9.03
C GLY A 236 19.80 -12.83 9.04
N LYS A 237 19.14 -13.70 8.27
CA LYS A 237 19.50 -15.13 8.12
C LYS A 237 20.65 -15.39 7.14
N GLY A 238 21.02 -14.42 6.32
CA GLY A 238 22.02 -14.62 5.26
C GLY A 238 21.53 -15.46 4.08
N ASP A 239 20.22 -15.50 3.86
CA ASP A 239 19.62 -16.12 2.68
C ASP A 239 19.76 -15.18 1.46
N LEU A 240 19.53 -13.89 1.67
CA LEU A 240 19.67 -12.82 0.68
C LEU A 240 20.35 -11.62 1.34
N GLY A 241 20.88 -10.70 0.54
CA GLY A 241 21.40 -9.42 1.03
C GLY A 241 20.55 -8.24 0.59
N LEU A 242 20.77 -7.09 1.22
CA LEU A 242 20.21 -5.81 0.81
C LEU A 242 21.34 -4.87 0.43
N ALA A 243 21.21 -4.12 -0.65
CA ALA A 243 22.18 -3.13 -1.06
C ALA A 243 21.49 -1.81 -1.44
N SER A 244 22.12 -0.68 -1.16
CA SER A 244 21.56 0.65 -1.41
C SER A 244 22.63 1.60 -1.95
N GLY A 245 22.19 2.55 -2.78
CA GLY A 245 23.05 3.57 -3.37
C GLY A 245 23.98 2.97 -4.41
N GLN A 246 23.42 2.38 -5.48
CA GLN A 246 24.22 1.83 -6.56
C GLN A 246 25.02 2.95 -7.23
N LYS A 247 26.35 2.79 -7.27
CA LYS A 247 27.27 3.71 -7.94
C LYS A 247 27.43 3.36 -9.42
N PRO A 248 27.92 4.30 -10.25
CA PRO A 248 28.19 4.05 -11.67
C PRO A 248 29.16 2.90 -11.93
N ASP A 249 30.04 2.59 -10.97
CA ASP A 249 30.99 1.48 -11.01
C ASP A 249 30.37 0.10 -10.70
N GLY A 250 29.07 0.05 -10.39
CA GLY A 250 28.34 -1.17 -10.05
C GLY A 250 28.46 -1.62 -8.60
N THR A 251 29.21 -0.88 -7.77
CA THR A 251 29.27 -1.06 -6.31
C THR A 251 28.10 -0.35 -5.63
N TYR A 252 27.99 -0.49 -4.30
CA TYR A 252 26.90 0.08 -3.52
C TYR A 252 27.46 0.86 -2.34
N ASP A 253 26.81 1.98 -1.98
CA ASP A 253 27.16 2.76 -0.79
C ASP A 253 26.99 1.95 0.49
N ARG A 254 25.95 1.13 0.56
CA ARG A 254 25.65 0.27 1.72
C ARG A 254 25.28 -1.12 1.27
N VAL A 255 25.77 -2.12 2.01
CA VAL A 255 25.43 -3.53 1.80
C VAL A 255 25.21 -4.17 3.17
N TRP A 256 24.09 -4.89 3.31
CA TRP A 256 23.71 -5.63 4.51
C TRP A 256 23.57 -7.11 4.17
N PHE A 257 24.17 -7.97 5.00
CA PHE A 257 24.15 -9.41 4.84
C PHE A 257 24.53 -10.08 6.16
N GLU A 258 23.73 -11.05 6.63
CA GLU A 258 23.89 -11.67 7.96
C GLU A 258 23.87 -10.64 9.11
N GLU A 259 23.08 -9.58 8.95
CA GLU A 259 22.97 -8.44 9.87
C GLU A 259 21.51 -8.11 10.13
N GLN A 260 21.18 -7.68 11.36
CA GLN A 260 19.85 -7.18 11.68
C GLN A 260 19.72 -5.74 11.18
N ILE A 261 18.67 -5.47 10.40
CA ILE A 261 18.37 -4.14 9.87
C ILE A 261 16.95 -3.71 10.26
N PRO A 262 16.70 -2.43 10.53
CA PRO A 262 15.35 -1.94 10.75
C PRO A 262 14.56 -2.00 9.42
N SER A 263 13.25 -2.20 9.52
CA SER A 263 12.35 -2.24 8.35
C SER A 263 12.36 -0.95 7.52
N ASP A 264 12.77 0.16 8.11
CA ASP A 264 12.84 1.47 7.46
C ASP A 264 13.92 1.54 6.38
N GLU A 265 14.94 0.67 6.44
CA GLU A 265 15.97 0.56 5.39
C GLU A 265 15.42 -0.17 4.15
N VAL A 266 14.32 -0.92 4.27
CA VAL A 266 13.66 -1.60 3.14
C VAL A 266 12.70 -0.62 2.46
N THR A 267 13.21 0.14 1.48
CA THR A 267 12.39 1.05 0.66
C THR A 267 12.25 0.52 -0.77
N PHE A 268 11.08 0.71 -1.37
CA PHE A 268 10.78 0.24 -2.74
C PHE A 268 11.10 1.32 -3.79
N GLU A 269 12.22 2.01 -3.63
CA GLU A 269 12.70 3.07 -4.53
C GLU A 269 13.75 2.54 -5.53
N SER A 270 14.10 3.34 -6.55
CA SER A 270 15.00 2.95 -7.65
C SER A 270 16.47 2.71 -7.23
N GLY A 271 16.84 3.00 -5.98
CA GLY A 271 18.21 2.90 -5.47
C GLY A 271 18.46 1.73 -4.50
N VAL A 272 17.46 0.90 -4.20
CA VAL A 272 17.58 -0.21 -3.25
C VAL A 272 17.36 -1.55 -3.94
N PHE A 273 18.21 -2.51 -3.64
CA PHE A 273 18.34 -3.77 -4.36
C PHE A 273 18.36 -4.95 -3.39
N LEU A 274 17.57 -5.96 -3.68
CA LEU A 274 17.75 -7.29 -3.14
C LEU A 274 18.89 -7.98 -3.89
N VAL A 275 19.90 -8.47 -3.19
CA VAL A 275 21.05 -9.13 -3.81
C VAL A 275 21.10 -10.61 -3.44
N THR A 276 21.58 -11.44 -4.36
CA THR A 276 21.76 -12.87 -4.10
C THR A 276 22.82 -13.11 -3.02
N LYS A 277 22.74 -14.25 -2.33
CA LYS A 277 23.72 -14.66 -1.32
C LYS A 277 25.17 -14.56 -1.81
N ALA A 278 25.44 -15.06 -3.02
CA ALA A 278 26.78 -15.04 -3.61
C ALA A 278 27.29 -13.62 -3.81
N LYS A 279 26.43 -12.72 -4.34
CA LYS A 279 26.80 -11.32 -4.57
C LYS A 279 26.99 -10.56 -3.25
N ALA A 280 26.12 -10.78 -2.28
CA ALA A 280 26.22 -10.15 -0.97
C ALA A 280 27.56 -10.48 -0.28
N LYS A 281 27.97 -11.76 -0.33
CA LYS A 281 29.27 -12.22 0.19
C LYS A 281 30.45 -11.57 -0.53
N ALA A 282 30.40 -11.50 -1.87
CA ALA A 282 31.47 -10.87 -2.66
C ALA A 282 31.62 -9.37 -2.32
N LEU A 283 30.51 -8.64 -2.19
CA LEU A 283 30.52 -7.22 -1.83
C LEU A 283 31.05 -6.98 -0.41
N LYS A 284 30.63 -7.78 0.58
CA LYS A 284 31.15 -7.68 1.95
C LYS A 284 32.63 -8.05 2.05
N ALA A 285 33.09 -9.02 1.26
CA ALA A 285 34.52 -9.39 1.23
C ALA A 285 35.40 -8.29 0.62
N GLY A 286 34.94 -7.62 -0.44
CA GLY A 286 35.65 -6.48 -1.05
C GLY A 286 35.58 -5.17 -0.24
N MET A 287 34.68 -5.07 0.74
CA MET A 287 34.56 -3.92 1.65
C MET A 287 35.36 -4.06 2.96
N LYS A 288 35.99 -5.22 3.22
CA LYS A 288 36.91 -5.34 4.37
C LYS A 288 38.14 -4.46 4.10
N PRO A 289 38.42 -3.45 4.93
CA PRO A 289 39.68 -2.72 4.81
C PRO A 289 40.84 -3.66 5.13
N GLU A 290 41.86 -3.65 4.29
CA GLU A 290 43.16 -4.24 4.61
C GLU A 290 43.69 -3.61 5.91
N PRO A 291 43.99 -4.39 6.97
CA PRO A 291 44.71 -3.87 8.12
C PRO A 291 46.19 -3.76 7.74
N GLY A 292 46.62 -2.56 7.37
CA GLY A 292 48.01 -2.34 6.99
C GLY A 292 48.41 -0.89 6.75
N ALA A 293 48.61 -0.13 7.83
CA ALA A 293 49.61 0.94 7.85
C ALA A 293 50.06 1.18 9.29
N VAL A 294 51.10 0.43 9.66
CA VAL A 294 51.92 0.62 10.85
C VAL A 294 52.66 1.95 10.71
N VAL A 295 52.55 2.85 11.69
CA VAL A 295 53.53 3.92 11.91
C VAL A 295 53.95 3.88 13.37
N GLY A 296 55.26 3.75 13.57
CA GLY A 296 55.96 3.60 14.84
C GLY A 296 56.05 4.88 15.70
N PRO A 297 56.87 4.86 16.78
CA PRO A 297 56.54 5.52 18.05
C PRO A 297 57.30 6.84 18.36
N VAL A 298 56.61 7.75 19.11
CA VAL A 298 57.06 8.64 20.23
C VAL A 298 58.02 9.81 19.84
N PRO A 299 57.96 11.05 20.44
CA PRO A 299 57.89 11.35 21.88
C PRO A 299 56.98 12.47 22.43
N GLU A 300 56.74 12.35 23.74
CA GLU A 300 56.16 13.31 24.70
C GLU A 300 56.93 14.65 24.75
N PRO A 301 56.33 15.67 25.38
CA PRO A 301 56.94 16.10 26.64
C PRO A 301 55.97 16.42 27.79
N VAL A 302 56.37 15.92 28.96
CA VAL A 302 56.52 16.62 30.25
C VAL A 302 55.26 16.93 31.07
N VAL A 303 55.22 16.18 32.17
CA VAL A 303 54.43 16.32 33.40
C VAL A 303 54.82 17.62 34.12
N ASP A 304 53.83 18.36 34.62
CA ASP A 304 54.02 19.29 35.73
C ASP A 304 52.90 19.04 36.76
N GLU A 305 53.28 18.46 37.89
CA GLU A 305 52.45 18.36 39.09
C GLU A 305 52.61 19.65 39.89
N PHE A 306 51.51 20.22 40.42
CA PHE A 306 51.44 20.55 41.86
C PHE A 306 50.02 20.97 42.30
N LYS A 307 49.55 20.25 43.32
CA LYS A 307 48.77 20.66 44.51
C LYS A 307 47.25 20.92 44.42
N GLU A 308 46.56 19.94 44.97
CA GLU A 308 45.31 19.99 45.73
C GLU A 308 45.13 21.23 46.62
N ARG A 309 43.95 21.83 46.52
CA ARG A 309 43.23 22.47 47.63
C ARG A 309 41.75 22.13 47.51
N GLU A 310 41.21 21.57 48.59
CA GLU A 310 39.80 21.14 48.68
C GLU A 310 38.81 22.31 48.80
N LYS A 311 37.69 22.12 48.08
CA LYS A 311 36.27 22.42 48.36
C LYS A 311 35.79 23.88 48.49
N GLU A 312 34.98 24.30 47.50
CA GLU A 312 33.54 24.57 47.71
C GLU A 312 32.75 24.55 46.36
N LYS A 313 31.42 24.43 46.46
CA LYS A 313 30.47 23.81 45.51
C LYS A 313 30.24 24.49 44.13
N GLU A 314 29.97 23.62 43.15
CA GLU A 314 29.37 23.71 41.80
C GLU A 314 28.31 24.81 41.51
N PRO A 315 28.11 25.27 40.23
CA PRO A 315 27.59 24.40 39.15
C PRO A 315 28.22 24.53 37.74
N SER A 316 28.29 23.37 37.07
CA SER A 316 28.18 23.00 35.63
C SER A 316 28.54 23.98 34.48
N PRO A 317 29.10 23.46 33.36
CA PRO A 317 29.83 24.21 32.34
C PRO A 317 28.96 25.15 31.48
N GLY A 318 29.45 26.39 31.32
CA GLY A 318 28.92 27.39 30.41
C GLY A 318 28.96 26.95 28.94
N ILE A 319 27.78 26.93 28.33
CA ILE A 319 27.54 26.61 26.92
C ILE A 319 28.21 27.70 26.05
N LYS A 320 29.26 27.33 25.30
CA LYS A 320 29.78 28.17 24.22
C LYS A 320 28.80 28.13 23.05
N THR A 321 28.03 29.20 22.85
CA THR A 321 27.15 29.34 21.68
C THR A 321 27.99 29.53 20.41
N ARG A 322 27.72 28.73 19.37
CA ARG A 322 28.32 28.85 18.03
C ARG A 322 27.22 29.14 17.02
N THR A 323 27.36 30.23 16.27
CA THR A 323 26.42 30.59 15.19
C THR A 323 26.81 29.85 13.91
N LEU A 324 25.91 29.02 13.38
CA LEU A 324 26.09 28.30 12.12
C LEU A 324 25.41 29.07 10.98
N ARG A 325 26.18 29.40 9.93
CA ARG A 325 25.66 30.08 8.73
C ARG A 325 25.60 29.09 7.58
N LEU A 326 24.39 28.77 7.10
CA LEU A 326 24.18 27.96 5.90
C LEU A 326 23.92 28.91 4.71
N VAL A 327 24.75 28.83 3.67
CA VAL A 327 24.58 29.57 2.40
C VAL A 327 24.74 28.59 1.25
N GLY A 328 23.75 28.52 0.36
CA GLY A 328 23.79 27.65 -0.81
C GLY A 328 22.54 27.76 -1.67
N THR A 329 22.68 27.49 -2.97
CA THR A 329 21.59 27.43 -3.95
C THR A 329 20.86 26.09 -3.84
N VAL A 330 19.54 26.12 -3.64
CA VAL A 330 18.74 24.90 -3.41
C VAL A 330 17.76 24.69 -4.57
N PRO A 331 17.81 23.56 -5.29
CA PRO A 331 16.86 23.24 -6.36
C PRO A 331 15.41 23.15 -5.85
N PRO A 332 14.41 23.59 -6.64
CA PRO A 332 13.00 23.66 -6.23
C PRO A 332 12.40 22.31 -5.81
N GLU A 333 12.92 21.20 -6.35
CA GLU A 333 12.51 19.82 -6.06
C GLU A 333 12.71 19.41 -4.59
N ILE A 334 13.61 20.09 -3.88
CA ILE A 334 14.00 19.75 -2.50
C ILE A 334 13.39 20.74 -1.49
N TRP A 335 12.65 21.77 -1.92
CA TRP A 335 12.12 22.81 -1.01
C TRP A 335 11.17 22.25 0.06
N SER A 336 10.33 21.29 -0.30
CA SER A 336 9.45 20.60 0.66
C SER A 336 10.25 19.79 1.70
N ARG A 337 11.36 19.19 1.29
CA ARG A 337 12.28 18.43 2.17
C ARG A 337 13.14 19.35 3.04
N LEU A 338 13.52 20.53 2.53
CA LEU A 338 14.25 21.56 3.28
C LEU A 338 13.37 22.14 4.39
N GLY A 339 12.12 22.50 4.06
CA GLY A 339 11.13 22.99 5.03
C GLY A 339 10.81 21.98 6.13
N THR A 340 10.69 20.69 5.79
CA THR A 340 10.32 19.64 6.76
C THR A 340 11.50 19.04 7.54
N ARG A 341 12.74 19.11 7.03
CA ARG A 341 13.92 18.53 7.73
C ARG A 341 14.86 19.54 8.35
N ILE A 342 15.04 20.72 7.76
CA ILE A 342 16.01 21.72 8.23
C ILE A 342 15.37 22.70 9.23
N ILE A 343 14.14 23.17 8.99
CA ILE A 343 13.46 24.08 9.92
C ILE A 343 13.25 23.47 11.32
N PRO A 344 12.85 22.18 11.48
CA PRO A 344 12.74 21.59 12.81
C PRO A 344 14.08 21.45 13.53
N LYS A 345 15.16 21.21 12.79
CA LYS A 345 16.54 21.15 13.33
C LYS A 345 17.16 22.52 13.60
N LEU A 346 16.68 23.59 12.96
CA LEU A 346 17.13 24.96 13.24
C LEU A 346 16.30 25.62 14.34
N LYS A 347 15.03 25.21 14.53
CA LYS A 347 14.18 25.59 15.68
C LYS A 347 14.75 25.15 17.03
N SER A 348 15.65 24.17 17.07
CA SER A 348 16.34 23.79 18.30
C SER A 348 17.49 24.74 18.68
N GLY A 349 17.83 25.73 17.85
CA GLY A 349 18.78 26.80 18.15
C GLY A 349 18.08 28.10 18.57
N SER A 350 18.72 28.90 19.44
CA SER A 350 18.29 30.24 19.80
C SER A 350 18.67 31.29 18.73
N ASP A 351 17.84 32.33 18.55
CA ASP A 351 18.03 33.45 17.60
C ASP A 351 18.14 33.10 16.11
N LEU A 352 17.19 32.31 15.61
CA LEU A 352 17.08 31.97 14.18
C LEU A 352 16.67 33.20 13.33
N LYS A 353 17.60 33.70 12.50
CA LYS A 353 17.32 34.66 11.41
C LYS A 353 17.36 33.93 10.07
N ILE A 354 16.24 33.93 9.36
CA ILE A 354 16.13 33.35 8.02
C ILE A 354 16.04 34.51 7.02
N GLY A 355 17.06 34.66 6.18
CA GLY A 355 16.99 35.47 4.96
C GLY A 355 16.74 34.53 3.79
N VAL A 356 15.73 34.82 2.97
CA VAL A 356 15.43 34.01 1.78
C VAL A 356 15.63 34.88 0.55
N ASP A 357 16.47 34.41 -0.35
CA ASP A 357 16.74 35.03 -1.66
C ASP A 357 16.12 34.12 -2.72
N PHE A 358 15.16 34.64 -3.47
CA PHE A 358 14.54 33.96 -4.59
C PHE A 358 14.88 34.71 -5.87
N SER A 359 15.72 34.11 -6.71
CA SER A 359 15.99 34.60 -8.06
C SER A 359 15.36 33.66 -9.08
N VAL A 360 14.56 34.22 -9.99
CA VAL A 360 13.93 33.47 -11.09
C VAL A 360 14.10 34.27 -12.38
N THR A 361 14.63 33.62 -13.41
CA THR A 361 14.74 34.22 -14.75
C THR A 361 13.45 33.97 -15.50
N VAL A 362 12.67 35.01 -15.74
CA VAL A 362 11.37 34.94 -16.43
C VAL A 362 11.40 35.70 -17.75
N ASN A 363 10.57 35.30 -18.71
CA ASN A 363 10.42 35.98 -20.00
C ASN A 363 9.85 37.40 -19.78
N ALA A 364 10.35 38.39 -20.53
CA ALA A 364 10.05 39.81 -20.35
C ALA A 364 8.55 40.14 -20.47
N GLU A 365 7.81 39.37 -21.28
CA GLU A 365 6.36 39.52 -21.45
C GLU A 365 5.55 39.02 -20.24
N SER A 366 6.08 38.05 -19.49
CA SER A 366 5.42 37.45 -18.31
C SER A 366 5.89 38.07 -17.00
N ALA A 367 7.01 38.80 -17.01
CA ALA A 367 7.63 39.39 -15.82
C ALA A 367 6.66 40.29 -15.04
N ARG A 368 5.91 41.16 -15.73
CA ARG A 368 4.95 42.07 -15.08
C ARG A 368 3.76 41.36 -14.44
N SER A 369 3.28 40.27 -15.04
CA SER A 369 2.19 39.47 -14.47
C SER A 369 2.65 38.75 -13.21
N ILE A 370 3.82 38.10 -13.29
CA ILE A 370 4.41 37.35 -12.18
C ILE A 370 4.77 38.28 -11.02
N GLU A 371 5.30 39.48 -11.31
CA GLU A 371 5.56 40.50 -10.29
C GLU A 371 4.28 40.95 -9.57
N SER A 372 3.18 41.15 -10.30
CA SER A 372 1.88 41.51 -9.72
C SER A 372 1.31 40.39 -8.85
N ASP A 373 1.39 39.14 -9.31
CA ASP A 373 0.90 37.97 -8.58
C ASP A 373 1.73 37.73 -7.31
N LEU A 374 3.05 37.89 -7.38
CA LEU A 374 3.93 37.79 -6.21
C LEU A 374 3.68 38.90 -5.19
N ARG A 375 3.38 40.14 -5.63
CA ARG A 375 2.98 41.22 -4.72
C ARG A 375 1.68 40.89 -4.00
N GLN A 376 0.68 40.36 -4.72
CA GLN A 376 -0.61 39.97 -4.14
C GLN A 376 -0.43 38.83 -3.13
N ILE A 377 0.35 37.80 -3.45
CA ILE A 377 0.63 36.68 -2.55
C ILE A 377 1.39 37.14 -1.29
N ILE A 378 2.36 38.07 -1.42
CA ILE A 378 3.08 38.65 -0.28
C ILE A 378 2.13 39.46 0.62
N GLU A 379 1.15 40.15 0.03
CA GLU A 379 0.12 40.88 0.77
C GLU A 379 -0.85 39.95 1.50
N ASP A 380 -1.35 38.91 0.82
CA ASP A 380 -2.24 37.90 1.41
C ASP A 380 -1.57 37.12 2.54
N LEU A 381 -0.25 36.92 2.47
CA LEU A 381 0.55 36.30 3.53
C LEU A 381 0.95 37.26 4.66
N GLY A 382 0.55 38.54 4.59
CA GLY A 382 0.84 39.53 5.63
C GLY A 382 2.32 39.90 5.76
N LEU A 383 3.12 39.68 4.71
CA LEU A 383 4.57 39.89 4.69
C LEU A 383 4.98 41.27 4.14
N LYS A 384 4.01 42.17 3.98
CA LYS A 384 4.19 43.54 3.46
C LYS A 384 5.22 44.31 4.30
N GLY A 385 6.31 44.76 3.67
CA GLY A 385 7.39 45.53 4.29
C GLY A 385 8.57 44.73 4.86
N LYS A 386 8.46 43.39 4.95
CA LYS A 386 9.58 42.50 5.37
C LYS A 386 10.33 41.87 4.19
N ILE A 387 9.69 41.81 3.02
CA ILE A 387 10.24 41.30 1.77
C ILE A 387 10.05 42.39 0.71
N LYS A 388 11.12 42.73 -0.01
CA LYS A 388 11.08 43.63 -1.18
C LYS A 388 11.34 42.80 -2.43
N ILE A 389 10.60 43.10 -3.49
CA ILE A 389 10.87 42.57 -4.84
C ILE A 389 11.75 43.62 -5.53
N GLU A 390 12.95 43.21 -5.95
CA GLU A 390 13.91 44.02 -6.71
C GLU A 390 13.93 43.63 -8.19
#